data_AF-A0ABC9P184-F1
#
_entry.id   AF-A0ABC9P184-F1
#
_cell.length_a   1.000
_cell.length_b   1.000
_cell.length_c   1.000
_cell.angle_alpha   90.00
_cell.angle_beta   90.00
_cell.angle_gamma   90.00
#
_symmetry.space_group_name_H-M   'P 1'
#
loop_
_entity.id
_entity.type
_entity.pdbx_description
1 polymer ?
#
loop_
_entity_poly.entity_id
_entity_poly.type
_entity_poly.pdbx_seq_one_letter_code
_entity_poly.pdbx_strand_id
1 'polypeptide(L)'
;MDATKRSTQTVIVSGKGNKKNEAFASALNDVSKKVLKETTEVLIRIEPKEVTIRQAKEQVYTEKFLFFFFPRKRVIYHVELAVEVEIQAIAVEEVDFLTETIKEPNAVVVPFLSKRGV
;
A
#
# COMPACT_ATOMS: atom_id res chain seq x y z
N MET A 1 -7.99 -19.62 17.25
CA MET A 1 -6.91 -19.74 16.27
C MET A 1 -6.18 -18.41 16.26
N ASP A 2 -4.90 -18.39 16.63
CA ASP A 2 -4.07 -17.18 16.49
C ASP A 2 -3.42 -17.25 15.11
N ALA A 3 -4.07 -16.62 14.12
CA ALA A 3 -3.64 -16.63 12.72
C ALA A 3 -2.68 -15.47 12.40
N THR A 4 -2.14 -14.83 13.44
CA THR A 4 -1.29 -13.64 13.32
C THR A 4 0.16 -14.06 13.07
N LYS A 5 0.72 -13.62 11.95
CA LYS A 5 2.12 -13.79 11.60
C LYS A 5 2.86 -12.46 11.69
N ARG A 6 4.11 -12.51 12.16
CA ARG A 6 5.03 -11.37 12.16
C ARG A 6 6.21 -11.66 11.25
N SER A 7 6.59 -10.68 10.43
CA SER A 7 7.76 -10.76 9.57
C SER A 7 8.48 -9.42 9.53
N THR A 8 9.77 -9.45 9.19
CA THR A 8 10.59 -8.25 9.01
C THR A 8 11.13 -8.24 7.59
N GLN A 9 11.08 -7.09 6.93
CA GLN A 9 11.69 -6.93 5.60
C GLN A 9 12.24 -5.52 5.42
N THR A 10 13.21 -5.39 4.52
CA THR A 10 13.74 -4.08 4.11
C THR A 10 13.10 -3.66 2.78
N VAL A 11 12.54 -2.46 2.76
CA VAL A 11 11.86 -1.88 1.60
C VAL A 11 12.62 -0.65 1.13
N ILE A 12 12.87 -0.58 -0.18
CA ILE A 12 13.50 0.58 -0.81
C ILE A 12 12.40 1.51 -1.33
N VAL A 13 12.41 2.74 -0.83
CA VAL A 13 11.48 3.80 -1.22
C VAL A 13 12.23 5.05 -1.66
N SER A 14 11.61 5.83 -2.53
CA SER A 14 12.19 7.08 -3.02
C SER A 14 11.19 8.20 -2.90
N GLY A 15 11.65 9.40 -2.58
CA GLY A 15 10.81 10.58 -2.37
C GLY A 15 11.40 11.81 -3.02
N LYS A 16 10.52 12.78 -3.33
CA LYS A 16 10.91 14.08 -3.87
C LYS A 16 10.17 15.19 -3.14
N GLY A 17 10.80 16.35 -3.00
CA GLY A 17 10.19 17.51 -2.36
C GLY A 17 10.97 18.79 -2.62
N ASN A 18 10.31 19.93 -2.45
CA ASN A 18 10.94 21.25 -2.55
C ASN A 18 11.67 21.61 -1.25
N LYS A 19 11.37 20.90 -0.16
CA LYS A 19 12.07 20.95 1.13
C LYS A 19 12.62 19.57 1.48
N LYS A 20 13.67 19.53 2.30
CA LYS A 20 14.26 18.27 2.79
C LYS A 20 13.21 17.37 3.45
N ASN A 21 12.50 17.88 4.46
CA ASN A 21 11.48 17.11 5.19
C ASN A 21 10.35 16.61 4.28
N GLU A 22 9.99 17.37 3.25
CA GLU A 22 8.97 16.98 2.28
C GLU A 22 9.43 15.77 1.46
N ALA A 23 10.70 15.74 1.03
CA ALA A 23 11.25 14.58 0.31
C ALA A 23 11.28 13.32 1.16
N PHE A 24 11.65 13.42 2.44
CA PHE A 24 11.61 12.29 3.39
C PHE A 24 10.18 11.82 3.68
N ALA A 25 9.24 12.73 3.94
CA ALA A 25 7.84 12.38 4.16
C ALA A 25 7.22 11.71 2.92
N SER A 26 7.55 12.22 1.72
CA SER A 26 7.14 11.62 0.45
C SER A 26 7.65 10.18 0.32
N ALA A 27 8.91 9.91 0.67
CA ALA A 27 9.47 8.56 0.62
C ALA A 27 8.81 7.60 1.62
N LEU A 28 8.64 8.04 2.88
CA LEU A 28 8.04 7.22 3.94
C LEU A 28 6.56 6.89 3.67
N ASN A 29 5.82 7.81 3.04
CA ASN A 29 4.42 7.56 2.65
C ASN A 29 4.27 6.42 1.63
N ASP A 30 5.33 6.11 0.87
CA ASP A 30 5.31 5.03 -0.12
C ASP A 30 5.67 3.67 0.47
N VAL A 31 6.13 3.60 1.73
CA VAL A 31 6.47 2.34 2.41
C VAL A 31 5.27 1.41 2.47
N SER A 32 4.12 1.89 2.94
CA SER A 32 2.90 1.08 3.07
C SER A 32 2.44 0.54 1.71
N LYS A 33 2.43 1.38 0.68
CA LYS A 33 2.07 1.00 -0.69
C LYS A 33 3.00 -0.06 -1.26
N LYS A 34 4.29 0.01 -0.93
CA LYS A 34 5.29 -0.92 -1.43
C LYS A 34 5.16 -2.28 -0.76
N VAL A 35 4.99 -2.32 0.56
CA VAL A 35 4.70 -3.54 1.33
C VAL A 35 3.42 -4.22 0.82
N LEU A 36 2.34 -3.46 0.60
CA LEU A 36 1.07 -3.98 0.08
C LEU A 36 1.17 -4.63 -1.31
N LYS A 37 2.17 -4.26 -2.12
CA LYS A 37 2.38 -4.85 -3.45
C LYS A 37 3.17 -6.15 -3.40
N GLU A 38 3.86 -6.42 -2.30
CA GLU A 38 4.80 -7.54 -2.16
C GLU A 38 4.17 -8.74 -1.45
N THR A 39 2.97 -8.59 -0.88
CA THR A 39 2.25 -9.65 -0.16
C THR A 39 0.78 -9.74 -0.55
N THR A 40 0.24 -10.95 -0.51
CA THR A 40 -1.18 -11.27 -0.67
C THR A 40 -1.90 -11.47 0.67
N GLU A 41 -1.15 -11.48 1.78
CA GLU A 41 -1.69 -11.64 3.13
C GLU A 41 -2.46 -10.36 3.57
N VAL A 42 -3.40 -10.53 4.50
CA VAL A 42 -4.15 -9.38 5.05
C VAL A 42 -3.28 -8.69 6.10
N LEU A 43 -2.80 -7.48 5.79
CA LEU A 43 -1.94 -6.70 6.68
C LEU A 43 -2.72 -6.02 7.80
N ILE A 44 -2.30 -6.22 9.05
CA ILE A 44 -2.84 -5.58 10.24
C ILE A 44 -2.04 -4.33 10.60
N ARG A 45 -0.71 -4.44 10.60
CA ARG A 45 0.19 -3.37 11.02
C ARG A 45 1.48 -3.41 10.20
N ILE A 46 1.96 -2.22 9.83
CA ILE A 46 3.28 -2.00 9.26
C ILE A 46 3.96 -0.97 10.16
N GLU A 47 5.08 -1.35 10.74
CA GLU A 47 5.84 -0.49 11.66
C GLU A 47 7.27 -0.32 11.16
N PRO A 48 7.66 0.89 10.71
CA PRO A 48 9.05 1.19 10.40
C PRO A 48 9.91 1.13 11.66
N LYS A 49 10.99 0.35 11.63
CA LYS A 49 11.94 0.20 12.74
C LYS A 49 13.17 1.07 12.53
N GLU A 50 13.80 0.92 11.37
CA GLU A 50 15.02 1.62 11.03
C GLU A 50 14.95 2.21 9.63
N VAL A 51 15.61 3.36 9.45
CA VAL A 51 15.67 4.08 8.17
C VAL A 51 17.13 4.36 7.86
N THR A 52 17.62 3.78 6.78
CA THR A 52 18.96 4.01 6.24
C THR A 52 18.88 4.84 4.97
N ILE A 53 19.63 5.93 4.91
CA ILE A 53 19.71 6.79 3.72
C ILE A 53 20.67 6.16 2.73
N ARG A 54 20.16 5.69 1.58
CA ARG A 54 20.99 5.18 0.49
C ARG A 54 21.52 6.30 -0.39
N GLN A 55 20.67 7.28 -0.68
CA GLN A 55 21.01 8.41 -1.52
C GLN A 55 20.23 9.66 -1.13
N ALA A 56 20.90 10.81 -1.15
CA ALA A 56 20.28 12.11 -1.02
C ALA A 56 20.90 13.06 -2.06
N LYS A 57 20.07 13.58 -2.96
CA LYS A 57 20.46 14.47 -4.05
C LYS A 57 19.75 15.81 -3.91
N GLU A 58 20.49 16.87 -4.15
CA GLU A 58 19.96 18.23 -4.26
C GLU A 58 20.12 18.68 -5.72
N GLN A 59 19.01 19.04 -6.36
CA GLN A 59 18.98 19.52 -7.73
C GLN A 59 18.57 20.99 -7.71
N VAL A 60 19.51 21.85 -8.10
CA VAL A 60 19.29 23.30 -8.19
C VAL A 60 19.17 23.69 -9.66
N TYR A 61 18.08 24.36 -10.01
CA TYR A 61 17.89 24.90 -11.36
C TYR A 61 17.34 26.32 -11.30
N THR A 62 17.62 27.09 -12.34
CA THR A 62 17.07 28.45 -12.49
C THR A 62 15.94 28.41 -13.48
N GLU A 63 14.73 28.66 -12.97
CA GLU A 63 13.54 28.82 -13.79
C GLU A 63 13.61 30.20 -14.46
N LYS A 64 13.58 30.22 -15.80
CA LYS A 64 13.50 31.45 -16.58
C LYS A 64 12.03 31.76 -16.84
N PHE A 65 11.44 32.65 -16.04
CA PHE A 65 10.08 33.11 -16.29
C PHE A 65 10.08 34.17 -17.40
N LEU A 66 9.24 33.95 -18.43
CA LEU A 66 8.97 34.84 -19.57
C LEU A 66 10.19 35.65 -20.08
N PHE A 67 11.20 34.95 -20.60
CA PHE A 67 12.36 35.48 -21.34
C PHE A 67 13.39 36.36 -20.58
N PHE A 68 13.03 37.19 -19.59
CA PHE A 68 14.00 37.99 -18.79
C PHE A 68 13.51 38.35 -17.37
N PHE A 69 12.29 37.99 -16.99
CA PHE A 69 11.67 38.50 -15.78
C PHE A 69 11.93 37.57 -14.59
N PHE A 70 12.77 38.02 -13.66
CA PHE A 70 13.01 37.45 -12.32
C PHE A 70 13.41 35.96 -12.31
N PRO A 71 14.68 35.63 -12.64
CA PRO A 71 15.16 34.25 -12.53
C PRO A 71 14.97 33.74 -11.09
N ARG A 72 14.15 32.69 -10.94
CA ARG A 72 13.89 32.07 -9.63
C ARG A 72 14.74 30.81 -9.50
N LYS A 73 15.56 30.75 -8.46
CA LYS A 73 16.25 29.50 -8.07
C LYS A 73 15.22 28.55 -7.45
N ARG A 74 15.15 27.34 -7.99
CA ARG A 74 14.37 26.23 -7.47
C ARG A 74 15.32 25.15 -7.01
N VAL A 75 14.95 24.50 -5.91
CA VAL A 75 15.68 23.38 -5.34
C VAL A 75 14.71 22.22 -5.23
N ILE A 76 15.11 21.07 -5.75
CA ILE A 76 14.41 19.80 -5.60
C ILE A 76 15.32 18.86 -4.84
N TYR A 77 14.81 18.32 -3.75
CA TYR A 77 15.46 17.27 -2.98
C TYR A 77 14.90 15.92 -3.44
N HIS A 78 15.80 14.98 -3.66
CA HIS A 78 15.46 13.60 -3.94
C HIS A 78 16.18 12.69 -2.96
N VAL A 79 15.44 11.78 -2.33
CA VAL A 79 15.98 10.83 -1.36
C VAL A 79 15.61 9.41 -1.76
N GLU A 80 16.51 8.48 -1.49
CA GLU A 80 16.29 7.04 -1.57
C GLU A 80 16.62 6.44 -0.20
N LEU A 81 15.64 5.76 0.39
CA LEU A 81 15.71 5.22 1.74
C LEU A 81 15.55 3.71 1.67
N ALA A 82 16.36 2.99 2.45
CA ALA A 82 16.10 1.61 2.84
C ALA A 82 15.41 1.65 4.21
N VAL A 83 14.18 1.17 4.28
CA VAL A 83 13.35 1.19 5.48
C VAL A 83 13.13 -0.25 5.91
N GLU A 84 13.61 -0.60 7.10
CA GLU A 84 13.27 -1.87 7.73
C GLU A 84 11.88 -1.75 8.37
N VAL A 85 10.99 -2.66 8.00
CA VAL A 85 9.61 -2.68 8.49
C VAL A 85 9.31 -4.01 9.16
N GLU A 86 8.66 -3.93 10.31
CA GLU A 86 7.97 -5.06 10.92
C GLU A 86 6.54 -5.09 10.39
N ILE A 87 6.11 -6.23 9.88
CA ILE A 87 4.80 -6.47 9.31
C ILE A 87 4.07 -7.47 10.19
N GLN A 88 2.82 -7.17 10.52
CA GLN A 88 1.90 -8.09 11.16
C GLN A 88 0.76 -8.37 10.19
N ALA A 89 0.51 -9.64 9.89
CA ALA A 89 -0.47 -10.06 8.89
C ALA A 89 -1.26 -11.29 9.36
N ILE A 90 -2.41 -11.51 8.72
CA ILE A 90 -3.23 -12.72 8.88
C ILE A 90 -2.93 -13.65 7.71
N ALA A 91 -2.53 -14.88 8.00
CA ALA A 91 -2.39 -15.94 7.01
C ALA A 91 -3.79 -16.47 6.64
N VAL A 92 -4.45 -15.81 5.68
CA VAL A 92 -5.84 -16.13 5.27
C VAL A 92 -5.97 -17.58 4.78
N GLU A 93 -4.93 -18.13 4.17
CA GLU A 93 -4.90 -19.52 3.69
C GLU A 93 -4.93 -20.55 4.84
N GLU A 94 -4.52 -20.15 6.05
CA GLU A 94 -4.54 -21.01 7.24
C GLU A 94 -5.85 -20.88 8.04
N VAL A 95 -6.79 -20.04 7.59
CA VAL A 95 -8.07 -19.85 8.26
C VAL A 95 -9.08 -20.88 7.74
N ASP A 96 -9.52 -21.77 8.61
CA ASP A 96 -10.56 -22.76 8.28
C ASP A 96 -11.95 -22.10 8.21
N PHE A 97 -12.49 -21.97 7.00
CA PHE A 97 -13.86 -21.49 6.79
C PHE A 97 -14.86 -22.64 6.92
N LEU A 98 -15.86 -22.46 7.78
CA LEU A 98 -17.00 -23.37 7.85
C LEU A 98 -17.93 -23.10 6.66
N THR A 99 -18.25 -24.14 5.91
CA THR A 99 -19.17 -24.05 4.77
C THR A 99 -20.61 -24.26 5.25
N GLU A 100 -21.44 -23.23 5.14
CA GLU A 100 -22.88 -23.32 5.37
C GLU A 100 -23.65 -23.24 4.04
N THR A 101 -24.40 -24.30 3.73
CA THR A 101 -25.29 -24.31 2.55
C THR A 101 -26.62 -23.69 2.91
N ILE A 102 -26.84 -22.45 2.49
CA ILE A 102 -28.15 -21.78 2.60
C ILE A 102 -29.02 -22.10 1.37
N LYS A 103 -30.34 -22.24 1.58
CA LYS A 103 -31.32 -22.33 0.48
C LYS A 103 -31.36 -21.00 -0.25
N GLU A 104 -31.51 -21.03 -1.57
CA GLU A 104 -31.55 -19.84 -2.42
C GLU A 104 -32.49 -18.76 -1.84
N PRO A 105 -31.98 -17.58 -1.44
CA PRO A 105 -32.79 -16.58 -0.75
C PRO A 105 -33.88 -15.97 -1.65
N ASN A 106 -33.73 -16.09 -2.97
CA ASN A 106 -34.66 -15.58 -3.98
C ASN A 106 -35.36 -16.70 -4.76
N ALA A 107 -35.50 -17.91 -4.20
CA ALA A 107 -36.24 -18.97 -4.87
C ALA A 107 -37.69 -18.49 -5.14
N VAL A 108 -37.97 -18.13 -6.39
CA VAL A 108 -39.32 -17.82 -6.85
C VAL A 108 -40.11 -19.12 -6.77
N VAL A 109 -41.01 -19.22 -5.79
CA VAL A 109 -41.94 -20.33 -5.69
C VAL A 109 -42.89 -20.21 -6.87
N VAL A 110 -42.62 -20.91 -7.97
CA VAL A 110 -43.57 -20.99 -9.09
C VAL A 110 -44.76 -21.86 -8.65
N PRO A 111 -45.97 -21.28 -8.46
CA PRO A 111 -47.14 -22.11 -8.35
C PRO A 111 -47.45 -22.64 -9.75
N PHE A 112 -48.09 -23.80 -9.82
CA PHE A 112 -48.45 -24.55 -11.03
C PHE A 112 -47.41 -25.53 -11.54
N LEU A 113 -47.49 -26.74 -10.97
CA LEU A 113 -47.70 -27.92 -11.82
C LEU A 113 -48.48 -29.00 -11.05
N SER A 114 -49.77 -28.74 -10.79
CA SER A 114 -50.71 -29.82 -10.50
C SER A 114 -51.10 -30.45 -11.84
N LYS A 115 -50.41 -31.53 -12.21
CA LYS A 115 -50.90 -32.44 -13.24
C LYS A 115 -52.20 -33.06 -12.73
N ARG A 116 -53.35 -32.60 -13.23
CA ARG A 116 -54.50 -33.49 -13.43
C ARG A 116 -54.11 -34.43 -14.56
N GLY A 117 -53.67 -35.63 -14.20
CA GLY A 117 -53.54 -36.76 -15.11
C GLY A 117 -54.65 -37.76 -14.81
N VAL A 118 -55.65 -37.74 -15.71
CA VAL A 118 -56.60 -38.79 -16.12
C VAL A 118 -57.26 -39.63 -15.03
#